data_AF-A0A672MNV8-F1
#
_entry.id   AF-A0A672MNV8-F1
#
_cell.length_a   1.000
_cell.length_b   1.000
_cell.length_c   1.000
_cell.angle_alpha   90.00
_cell.angle_beta   90.00
_cell.angle_gamma   90.00
#
_symmetry.space_group_name_H-M   'P 1'
#
loop_
_entity.id
_entity.type
_entity.pdbx_description
1 polymer ?
#
loop_
_entity_poly.entity_id
_entity_poly.type
_entity_poly.pdbx_seq_one_letter_code
_entity_poly.pdbx_strand_id
1 'polypeptide(L)'
;MSCTFKIVCAQCNLCGISLHSEYQLCSICGTLHSVDQYLNIKLTDISVTDPEKYPHMLSVKNCFIRGSVVRYVQLPADEVDTQLLQDAARKEAMQQKQ
;
A
#
# COMPACT_ATOMS: atom_id res chain seq x y z
N MET A 1 9.94 -5.80 16.17
CA MET A 1 10.51 -5.21 14.95
C MET A 1 9.42 -5.26 13.89
N SER A 2 8.41 -4.41 14.05
CA SER A 2 7.17 -4.49 13.28
C SER A 2 7.32 -3.64 12.02
N CYS A 3 7.64 -4.27 10.90
CA CYS A 3 7.74 -3.61 9.59
C CYS A 3 6.38 -3.00 9.26
N THR A 4 6.23 -1.71 9.56
CA THR A 4 4.97 -1.00 9.45
C THR A 4 4.94 -0.34 8.08
N PHE A 5 4.37 -1.03 7.10
CA PHE A 5 4.19 -0.50 5.76
C PHE A 5 3.06 0.53 5.81
N LYS A 6 3.36 1.77 5.41
CA LYS A 6 2.37 2.85 5.30
C LYS A 6 1.93 2.96 3.85
N ILE A 7 0.71 2.54 3.57
CA ILE A 7 0.12 2.60 2.23
C ILE A 7 -0.85 3.76 2.17
N VAL A 8 -0.60 4.67 1.23
CA VAL A 8 -1.51 5.76 0.90
C VAL A 8 -2.32 5.37 -0.32
N CYS A 9 -3.61 5.13 -0.09
CA CYS A 9 -4.56 4.73 -1.12
C CYS A 9 -5.51 5.89 -1.45
N ALA A 10 -5.81 6.04 -2.74
CA ALA A 10 -6.75 7.04 -3.21
C ALA A 10 -8.22 6.60 -3.06
N GLN A 11 -8.49 5.30 -2.86
CA GLN A 11 -9.85 4.78 -2.79
C GLN A 11 -9.90 3.41 -2.10
N CYS A 12 -10.33 3.35 -0.85
CA CYS A 12 -10.73 2.08 -0.24
C CYS A 12 -12.19 1.83 -0.63
N ASN A 13 -12.43 1.06 -1.70
CA ASN A 13 -13.78 0.66 -2.13
C ASN A 13 -14.50 -0.28 -1.13
N LEU A 14 -13.95 -0.47 0.08
CA LEU A 14 -14.49 -1.36 1.09
C LEU A 14 -15.67 -0.73 1.86
N CYS A 15 -15.81 0.60 1.82
CA CYS A 15 -16.95 1.30 2.38
C CYS A 15 -17.71 1.98 1.23
N GLY A 16 -18.92 1.51 0.92
CA GLY A 16 -19.84 2.08 -0.06
C GLY A 16 -20.37 3.48 0.31
N ILE A 17 -19.47 4.40 0.65
CA ILE A 17 -19.77 5.80 0.95
C ILE A 17 -19.40 6.58 -0.31
N SER A 18 -20.42 7.03 -1.04
CA SER A 18 -20.28 8.01 -2.11
C SER A 18 -19.83 9.34 -1.50
N LEU A 19 -18.53 9.49 -1.24
CA LEU A 19 -17.95 10.77 -0.84
C LEU A 19 -17.92 11.68 -2.07
N HIS A 20 -18.95 12.52 -2.14
CA HIS A 20 -19.07 13.62 -3.07
C HIS A 20 -17.95 14.62 -2.74
N SER A 21 -16.95 14.74 -3.61
CA SER A 21 -15.93 15.80 -3.64
C SER A 21 -15.00 15.92 -2.42
N GLU A 22 -13.99 15.06 -2.30
CA GLU A 22 -12.59 15.45 -2.07
C GLU A 22 -11.68 14.22 -2.17
N TYR A 23 -10.48 14.36 -2.75
CA TYR A 23 -9.47 13.29 -2.80
C TYR A 23 -8.90 13.02 -1.40
N GLN A 24 -9.66 12.38 -0.51
CA GLN A 24 -9.20 12.07 0.84
C GLN A 24 -8.24 10.86 0.79
N LEU A 25 -6.93 11.12 0.86
CA LEU A 25 -5.90 10.10 0.94
C LEU A 25 -6.01 9.35 2.28
N CYS A 26 -6.35 8.06 2.24
CA CYS A 26 -6.37 7.21 3.43
C CYS A 26 -4.98 6.60 3.63
N SER A 27 -4.41 6.81 4.82
CA SER A 27 -3.12 6.23 5.22
C SER A 27 -3.35 5.02 6.13
N ILE A 28 -3.03 3.85 5.61
CA ILE A 28 -3.19 2.56 6.30
C ILE A 28 -1.80 2.04 6.64
N CYS A 29 -1.59 1.71 7.91
CA CYS A 29 -0.40 1.02 8.40
C CYS A 29 -0.73 -0.46 8.52
N GLY A 30 0.22 -1.35 8.21
CA GLY A 30 0.03 -2.78 8.47
C GLY A 30 1.26 -3.60 8.15
N THR A 31 1.16 -4.90 8.40
CA THR A 31 2.20 -5.86 8.04
C THR A 31 1.92 -6.42 6.65
N LEU A 32 2.90 -6.34 5.76
CA LEU A 32 2.81 -6.92 4.42
C LEU A 32 2.76 -8.45 4.51
N HIS A 33 1.67 -9.06 4.03
CA HIS A 33 1.50 -10.50 4.04
C HIS A 33 1.84 -11.14 2.69
N SER A 34 1.39 -10.54 1.58
CA SER A 34 1.68 -11.02 0.23
C SER A 34 1.44 -9.95 -0.83
N VAL A 35 2.16 -10.05 -1.96
CA VAL A 35 1.99 -9.22 -3.15
C VAL A 35 1.84 -10.13 -4.37
N ASP A 36 0.96 -9.80 -5.32
CA ASP A 36 0.79 -10.54 -6.57
C ASP A 36 1.39 -9.82 -7.80
N GLN A 37 1.31 -10.45 -8.98
CA GLN A 37 1.84 -9.91 -10.25
C GLN A 37 1.22 -8.58 -10.67
N TYR A 38 -0.02 -8.29 -10.25
CA TYR A 38 -0.68 -7.00 -10.49
C TYR A 38 -0.40 -5.97 -9.38
N LEU A 39 0.57 -6.26 -8.52
CA LEU A 39 0.96 -5.42 -7.38
C LEU A 39 -0.21 -5.17 -6.41
N ASN A 40 -1.20 -6.07 -6.35
CA ASN A 40 -2.18 -6.03 -5.27
C ASN A 40 -1.50 -6.49 -3.99
N ILE A 41 -1.85 -5.81 -2.91
CA ILE A 41 -1.17 -5.94 -1.62
C ILE A 41 -2.17 -6.48 -0.62
N LYS A 42 -1.80 -7.58 0.05
CA LYS A 42 -2.53 -8.10 1.20
C LYS A 42 -1.80 -7.68 2.47
N LEU A 43 -2.49 -6.93 3.32
CA LEU A 43 -2.01 -6.53 4.64
C LEU A 43 -2.72 -7.31 5.74
N THR A 44 -1.97 -7.63 6.79
CA THR A 44 -2.46 -8.19 8.05
C THR A 44 -2.16 -7.23 9.20
N ASP A 45 -3.00 -7.26 10.23
CA ASP A 45 -2.90 -6.39 11.40
C ASP A 45 -2.85 -4.90 11.02
N ILE A 46 -3.86 -4.47 10.25
CA ILE A 46 -3.92 -3.09 9.79
C ILE A 46 -4.37 -2.13 10.90
N SER A 47 -3.82 -0.91 10.86
CA SER A 47 -4.26 0.24 11.65
C SER A 47 -4.42 1.46 10.75
N VAL A 48 -5.46 2.24 10.97
CA VAL A 48 -5.72 3.47 10.23
C VAL A 48 -5.14 4.64 11.01
N THR A 49 -4.48 5.55 10.30
CA THR A 49 -3.84 6.73 10.92
C THR A 49 -4.89 7.70 11.51
N ASP A 50 -6.05 7.82 10.87
CA ASP A 50 -7.20 8.64 11.30
C ASP A 50 -8.41 7.75 11.66
N PRO A 51 -8.43 7.11 12.85
CA PRO A 51 -9.53 6.23 13.24
C PRO A 51 -10.86 6.98 13.43
N GLU A 52 -10.82 8.28 13.75
CA GLU A 52 -12.01 9.11 13.96
C GLU A 52 -12.78 9.38 12.65
N LYS A 53 -12.07 9.50 11.53
CA LYS A 53 -12.67 9.69 10.20
C LYS A 53 -13.20 8.38 9.61
N TYR A 54 -12.59 7.26 9.97
CA TYR A 54 -12.89 5.94 9.40
C TYR A 54 -13.12 4.87 10.48
N PRO A 55 -14.15 5.01 11.33
CA PRO A 55 -14.41 4.07 12.43
C PRO A 55 -14.74 2.66 11.92
N HIS A 56 -15.26 2.53 10.69
CA HIS A 56 -15.56 1.25 10.05
C HIS A 56 -14.29 0.42 9.73
N MET A 57 -13.15 1.07 9.56
CA MET A 57 -11.88 0.36 9.29
C MET A 57 -11.25 -0.22 10.57
N LEU A 58 -11.67 0.24 11.77
CA LEU A 58 -11.13 -0.25 13.05
C LEU A 58 -11.43 -1.72 13.32
N SER A 59 -12.53 -2.25 12.77
CA SER A 59 -12.89 -3.66 12.92
C SER A 59 -12.16 -4.58 11.95
N VAL A 60 -11.49 -4.03 10.93
CA VAL A 60 -10.88 -4.79 9.85
C VAL A 60 -9.42 -5.06 10.22
N LYS A 61 -9.07 -6.33 10.44
CA LYS A 61 -7.68 -6.74 10.72
C LYS A 61 -6.90 -7.11 9.46
N ASN A 62 -7.59 -7.46 8.38
CA ASN A 62 -7.01 -7.92 7.14
C ASN A 62 -7.56 -7.09 5.98
N CYS A 63 -6.67 -6.52 5.18
CA CYS A 63 -7.05 -5.68 4.06
C CYS A 63 -6.42 -6.20 2.77
N PHE A 64 -7.20 -6.17 1.69
CA PHE A 64 -6.72 -6.43 0.35
C PHE A 64 -6.86 -5.14 -0.46
N ILE A 65 -5.72 -4.60 -0.89
CA ILE A 65 -5.62 -3.34 -1.62
C ILE A 65 -5.25 -3.66 -3.05
N ARG A 66 -6.06 -3.19 -3.99
CA ARG A 66 -5.78 -3.36 -5.41
C ARG A 66 -4.60 -2.47 -5.81
N GLY A 67 -3.58 -3.00 -6.48
CA GLY A 67 -2.36 -2.27 -6.82
C GLY A 67 -2.64 -0.98 -7.60
N SER A 68 -3.68 -0.98 -8.44
CA SER A 68 -4.09 0.17 -9.24
C SER A 68 -4.60 1.39 -8.44
N VAL A 69 -5.02 1.22 -7.18
CA VAL A 69 -5.49 2.34 -6.33
C VAL A 69 -4.42 2.86 -5.36
N VAL A 70 -3.27 2.18 -5.30
CA VAL A 70 -2.14 2.56 -4.47
C VAL A 70 -1.41 3.73 -5.13
N ARG A 71 -1.22 4.82 -4.38
CA ARG A 71 -0.45 5.98 -4.86
C ARG A 71 0.97 5.97 -4.31
N TYR A 72 1.12 5.72 -3.02
CA TYR A 72 2.42 5.68 -2.36
C TYR A 72 2.49 4.51 -1.37
N VAL A 73 3.66 3.87 -1.31
CA VAL A 73 4.02 2.92 -0.28
C VAL A 73 5.26 3.47 0.40
N GLN A 74 5.13 3.82 1.68
CA GLN A 74 6.24 4.26 2.51
C GLN A 74 6.91 3.03 3.13
N LEU A 75 8.21 2.92 2.87
CA LEU A 75 9.09 1.84 3.28
C LEU A 75 10.21 2.41 4.16
N PRO A 76 10.67 1.69 5.20
CA PRO A 76 11.89 2.07 5.91
C PRO A 76 13.11 1.88 4.99
N ALA A 77 14.07 2.81 5.07
CA ALA A 77 15.27 2.76 4.25
C ALA A 77 16.16 1.52 4.54
N ASP A 78 16.10 1.00 5.76
CA ASP A 78 16.89 -0.16 6.20
C ASP A 78 16.49 -1.46 5.48
N GLU A 79 15.24 -1.56 5.04
CA GLU A 79 14.73 -2.74 4.32
C GLU A 79 14.91 -2.64 2.79
N VAL A 80 15.51 -1.55 2.29
CA VAL A 80 15.65 -1.31 0.85
C VAL A 80 17.13 -1.23 0.48
N ASP A 81 17.64 -2.30 -0.13
CA ASP A 81 18.96 -2.30 -0.74
C ASP A 81 18.94 -1.54 -2.08
N THR A 82 19.40 -0.29 -2.04
CA THR A 82 19.44 0.58 -3.22
C THR A 82 20.40 0.11 -4.30
N GLN A 83 21.47 -0.63 -3.96
CA GLN A 83 22.42 -1.15 -4.96
C GLN A 83 21.73 -2.23 -5.79
N LEU A 84 21.12 -3.21 -5.12
CA LEU A 84 20.41 -4.31 -5.79
C LEU A 84 19.24 -3.78 -6.62
N LEU A 85 18.50 -2.79 -6.11
CA LEU A 85 17.38 -2.16 -6.82
C LEU A 85 17.83 -1.45 -8.10
N GLN A 86 18.97 -0.74 -8.05
CA GLN A 86 19.55 -0.09 -9.23
C GLN A 86 19.99 -1.09 -10.30
N ASP A 87 20.67 -2.17 -9.90
CA ASP A 87 21.12 -3.20 -10.84
C ASP A 87 19.95 -3.95 -11.47
N ALA A 88 18.92 -4.29 -10.69
CA ALA A 88 17.70 -4.90 -11.19
C ALA A 88 16.98 -3.98 -12.20
N ALA A 89 16.84 -2.68 -11.88
CA ALA A 89 16.19 -1.70 -12.75
C ALA A 89 16.92 -1.53 -14.10
N ARG A 90 18.26 -1.52 -14.10
CA ARG A 90 19.04 -1.46 -15.36
C ARG A 90 18.80 -2.70 -16.22
N LYS A 91 18.79 -3.90 -15.61
CA LYS A 91 18.53 -5.16 -16.33
C LYS A 91 17.12 -5.19 -16.92
N GLU A 92 16.11 -4.80 -16.13
CA GLU A 92 14.72 -4.75 -16.59
C GLU A 92 14.54 -3.74 -17.74
N ALA A 93 15.15 -2.55 -17.64
CA ALA A 93 15.07 -1.54 -18.70
C ALA A 93 15.72 -1.98 -20.02
N MET A 94 16.74 -2.84 -19.97
CA MET A 94 17.33 -3.46 -21.17
C MET A 94 16.40 -4.51 -21.78
N GLN A 95 15.70 -5.29 -20.96
CA GLN A 95 14.74 -6.31 -21.40
C GLN A 95 13.47 -5.72 -22.00
N GLN A 96 12.98 -4.58 -21.47
CA GLN A 96 11.77 -3.92 -21.99
C GLN A 96 11.97 -3.24 -23.35
N LYS A 97 13.20 -3.01 -23.79
CA LYS A 97 13.52 -2.35 -25.07
C LYS A 97 13.70 -3.32 -26.25
N GLN A 98 13.65 -4.63 -25.99
CA GLN A 98 13.83 -5.68 -26.99
C GLN A 98 12.48 -6.18 -27.49
#